data_AF-U3TED4-F1
#
_entry.id   AF-U3TED4-F1
#
_cell.length_a   1.000
_cell.length_b   1.000
_cell.length_c   1.000
_cell.angle_alpha   90.00
_cell.angle_beta   90.00
_cell.angle_gamma   90.00
#
_symmetry.space_group_name_H-M   'P 1'
#
loop_
_entity.id
_entity.type
_entity.pdbx_description
1 polymer ?
#
loop_
_entity_poly.entity_id
_entity_poly.type
_entity_poly.pdbx_seq_one_letter_code
_entity_poly.pdbx_strand_id
1 'polypeptide(L)' 'MSKAIRVKYEKGVLKPLEPVDLREGEELVVVVRDKSFYKLVLSESFEAERSVDEVLEEVRKRGKKLYG' A
#
# COMPACT_ATOMS: atom_id res chain seq x y z
N MET A 1 1.43 -9.24 -9.51
CA MET A 1 0.33 -8.70 -8.69
C MET A 1 0.93 -7.96 -7.50
N SER A 2 0.55 -6.71 -7.28
CA SER A 2 1.04 -5.92 -6.13
C SER A 2 0.05 -6.00 -4.97
N LYS A 3 0.34 -6.79 -3.93
CA LYS A 3 -0.49 -6.91 -2.72
C LYS A 3 -0.06 -5.86 -1.69
N ALA A 4 -1.00 -5.14 -1.10
CA ALA A 4 -0.70 -4.28 0.05
C ALA A 4 -0.58 -5.13 1.31
N ILE A 5 0.58 -5.10 1.97
CA ILE A 5 0.81 -5.82 3.22
C ILE A 5 0.65 -4.82 4.36
N ARG A 6 -0.32 -5.04 5.25
CA ARG A 6 -0.46 -4.22 6.45
C ARG A 6 0.55 -4.67 7.49
N VAL A 7 1.28 -3.70 8.03
CA VAL A 7 2.35 -3.95 9.00
C VAL A 7 2.19 -3.05 10.22
N LYS A 8 2.72 -3.51 11.35
CA LYS A 8 2.97 -2.70 12.54
C LYS A 8 4.47 -2.49 12.69
N TYR A 9 4.87 -1.25 12.89
CA TYR A 9 6.25 -0.93 13.20
C TYR A 9 6.48 -1.06 14.71
N GLU A 10 7.34 -1.99 15.11
CA GLU A 10 7.69 -2.21 16.51
C GLU A 10 9.20 -2.42 16.64
N LYS A 11 9.85 -1.57 17.45
CA LYS A 11 11.27 -1.68 17.80
C LYS A 11 12.20 -1.79 16.57
N GLY A 12 11.94 -1.04 15.51
CA GLY A 12 12.77 -1.07 14.30
C GLY A 12 12.34 -2.09 13.25
N VAL A 13 11.33 -2.92 13.52
CA VAL A 13 10.91 -4.03 12.65
C VAL A 13 9.51 -3.79 12.09
N LEU A 14 9.33 -4.00 10.78
CA LEU A 14 8.02 -4.04 10.12
C LEU A 14 7.43 -5.43 10.28
N LYS A 15 6.41 -5.56 11.14
CA LYS A 15 5.73 -6.84 11.41
C LYS A 15 4.42 -6.93 10.65
N PRO A 16 4.24 -7.89 9.73
CA PRO A 16 2.95 -8.15 9.10
C PRO A 16 1.86 -8.41 10.12
N LEU A 17 0.65 -7.89 9.86
CA LEU A 17 -0.53 -8.20 10.67
C LEU A 17 -1.13 -9.58 10.33
N GLU A 18 -0.83 -10.09 9.15
CA GLU A 18 -1.28 -11.38 8.62
C GLU A 18 -0.07 -12.12 8.03
N PRO A 19 -0.09 -13.47 7.97
CA PRO A 19 0.97 -14.24 7.31
C PRO A 19 1.20 -13.81 5.87
N VAL A 20 2.47 -13.73 5.48
CA VAL A 20 2.91 -13.38 4.14
C VAL A 20 3.71 -14.53 3.56
N ASP A 21 3.44 -14.86 2.31
CA ASP A 21 4.16 -15.90 1.57
C ASP A 21 5.22 -15.21 0.71
N LEU A 22 6.42 -15.06 1.28
CA LEU A 22 7.58 -14.40 0.69
C LEU A 22 8.79 -15.33 0.82
N ARG A 23 9.73 -15.25 -0.12
CA ARG A 23 10.91 -16.11 -0.08
C ARG A 23 11.94 -15.53 0.89
N GLU A 24 12.57 -16.41 1.65
CA GLU A 24 13.68 -16.00 2.51
C GLU A 24 14.83 -15.42 1.65
N GLY A 25 15.36 -14.26 2.07
CA GLY A 25 16.40 -13.53 1.32
C GLY A 25 15.89 -12.71 0.14
N GLU A 26 14.58 -12.66 -0.11
CA GLU A 26 13.99 -11.81 -1.15
C GLU A 26 14.08 -10.33 -0.78
N GLU A 27 14.67 -9.52 -1.66
CA GLU A 27 14.69 -8.06 -1.51
C GLU A 27 13.37 -7.45 -1.96
N LEU A 28 12.74 -6.66 -1.08
CA LEU A 28 11.46 -6.02 -1.33
C LEU A 28 11.56 -4.49 -1.19
N VAL A 29 10.81 -3.78 -2.03
CA VAL A 29 10.68 -2.31 -1.94
C VAL A 29 9.51 -1.97 -1.01
N VAL A 30 9.81 -1.25 0.07
CA VAL A 30 8.79 -0.75 1.01
C VAL A 30 8.43 0.70 0.67
N VAL A 31 7.15 0.97 0.48
CA VAL A 31 6.64 2.34 0.31
C VAL A 31 5.93 2.76 1.60
N VAL A 32 6.56 3.65 2.37
CA VAL A 32 5.95 4.24 3.57
C VAL A 32 5.06 5.41 3.14
N ARG A 33 3.78 5.33 3.44
CA ARG A 33 2.80 6.40 3.21
C ARG A 33 2.23 6.86 4.54
N ASP A 34 2.03 8.16 4.69
CA ASP A 34 1.48 8.71 5.92
C ASP A 34 -0.03 8.39 6.04
N LYS A 35 -0.61 8.68 7.20
CA LYS A 35 -2.05 8.46 7.44
C LYS A 35 -2.93 9.38 6.60
N SER A 36 -2.45 10.55 6.19
CA SER A 36 -3.23 11.47 5.34
C SER A 36 -3.47 10.86 3.96
N PHE A 37 -2.51 10.13 3.40
CA PHE A 37 -2.65 9.42 2.13
C PHE A 37 -3.77 8.38 2.16
N TYR A 38 -3.87 7.60 3.24
CA TYR A 38 -4.95 6.62 3.39
C TYR A 38 -6.31 7.29 3.54
N LYS A 39 -6.40 8.40 4.26
CA LYS A 39 -7.63 9.20 4.35
C LYS A 39 -8.04 9.73 2.98
N LEU A 40 -7.08 10.24 2.20
CA LEU A 40 -7.32 10.78 0.86
C LEU A 40 -7.84 9.69 -0.09
N VAL A 41 -7.23 8.51 -0.06
CA VAL A 41 -7.71 7.37 -0.87
C VAL A 41 -9.10 6.93 -0.43
N LEU A 42 -9.34 6.80 0.88
CA LEU A 42 -10.66 6.42 1.41
C LEU A 42 -11.74 7.45 1.06
N SER A 43 -11.44 8.75 1.16
CA SER A 43 -12.39 9.80 0.79
C SER A 43 -12.73 9.79 -0.69
N GLU A 44 -11.72 9.68 -1.57
CA GLU A 44 -11.99 9.58 -3.02
C GLU A 44 -12.72 8.28 -3.40
N SER A 45 -12.47 7.18 -2.70
CA SER A 45 -13.20 5.90 -2.91
C SER A 45 -14.69 6.03 -2.56
N PHE A 46 -14.98 6.68 -1.43
CA PHE A 46 -16.35 6.92 -0.96
C PHE A 46 -17.12 7.88 -1.87
N GLU A 47 -16.48 8.98 -2.30
CA GLU A 47 -17.11 9.97 -3.19
C GLU A 47 -17.33 9.43 -4.62
N ALA A 48 -16.50 8.50 -5.07
CA ALA A 48 -16.62 7.91 -6.41
C ALA A 48 -17.56 6.71 -6.48
N GLU A 49 -18.14 6.22 -5.37
CA GLU A 49 -18.88 4.94 -5.29
C GLU A 49 -18.05 3.74 -5.82
N ARG A 50 -16.72 3.84 -5.74
CA ARG A 50 -15.77 2.86 -6.27
C ARG A 50 -15.14 2.04 -5.17
N SER A 51 -14.71 0.84 -5.52
CA SER A 51 -13.97 0.00 -4.57
C SER A 51 -12.61 0.64 -4.23
N VAL A 52 -12.21 0.53 -2.96
CA VAL A 52 -10.92 1.05 -2.47
C VAL A 52 -9.74 0.46 -3.28
N ASP A 53 -9.87 -0.79 -3.73
CA ASP A 53 -8.87 -1.47 -4.54
C ASP A 53 -8.70 -0.83 -5.93
N GLU A 54 -9.79 -0.36 -6.56
CA GLU A 54 -9.78 0.32 -7.85
C GLU A 54 -9.07 1.68 -7.77
N VAL A 55 -9.39 2.48 -6.74
CA VAL A 55 -8.74 3.78 -6.53
C VAL A 55 -7.25 3.61 -6.22
N LEU A 56 -6.88 2.59 -5.43
CA LEU A 56 -5.48 2.27 -5.15
C LEU A 56 -4.71 1.86 -6.42
N GLU A 57 -5.31 1.06 -7.30
CA GLU A 57 -4.75 0.70 -8.61
C GLU A 57 -4.51 1.92 -9.49
N GLU A 58 -5.47 2.85 -9.56
CA GLU A 58 -5.34 4.07 -10.36
C GLU A 58 -4.22 4.98 -9.83
N VAL A 59 -4.18 5.22 -8.52
CA VAL A 59 -3.12 6.03 -7.90
C VAL A 59 -1.76 5.36 -8.09
N ARG A 60 -1.67 4.03 -8.07
CA ARG A 60 -0.43 3.29 -8.40
C ARG A 60 -0.03 3.47 -9.87
N LYS A 61 -0.97 3.41 -10.82
CA LYS A 61 -0.70 3.68 -12.25
C LYS A 61 -0.17 5.10 -12.45
N ARG A 62 -0.76 6.09 -11.77
CA ARG A 62 -0.29 7.48 -11.80
C ARG A 62 1.09 7.64 -11.16
N GLY A 63 1.34 6.98 -10.03
CA GLY A 63 2.63 6.98 -9.33
C GLY A 63 3.77 6.34 -10.13
N LYS A 64 3.48 5.39 -11.02
CA LYS A 64 4.47 4.81 -11.95
C LYS A 64 5.11 5.84 -12.89
N LYS A 65 4.47 7.01 -13.06
CA LYS A 65 4.98 8.16 -13.82
C LYS A 65 5.88 9.09 -12.99
N LEU A 66 5.89 8.95 -11.67
CA LEU A 66 6.69 9.75 -10.72
C LEU A 66 8.01 9.06 -10.31
N TYR A 67 8.11 7.74 -10.49
CA TYR A 67 9.29 6.93 -10.20
C TYR A 67 9.90 6.28 -11.47
N GLY A 68 9.52 6.78 -12.65
CA GLY A 68 10.09 6.40 -13.95
C GLY A 68 11.07 7.45 -14.44
#